data_AF-A0A1X6NUM8-F1
#
_entry.id   AF-A0A1X6NUM8-F1
#
_cell.length_a   1.000
_cell.length_b   1.000
_cell.length_c   1.000
_cell.angle_alpha   90.00
_cell.angle_beta   90.00
_cell.angle_gamma   90.00
#
_symmetry.space_group_name_H-M   'P 1'
#
loop_
_entity.id
_entity.type
_entity.pdbx_description
1 polymer ?
#
loop_
_entity_poly.entity_id
_entity_poly.type
_entity_poly.pdbx_seq_one_letter_code
_entity_poly.pdbx_strand_id
1 'polypeptide(L)'
;MCASDLAALPSFVAGVEGAGEVTWDGPLDLTGVDVWAALSFGPDPGEVAVDAEAGGALAAGPATVVLEGVVGGKGVERALRRYVERVGGGWGGYEAEGGVWTFRVPHF
;
A
#
# COMPACT_ATOMS: atom_id res chain seq x y z
N MET A 1 7.75 16.99 -14.74
CA MET A 1 7.48 15.70 -15.43
C MET A 1 6.69 16.02 -16.67
N CYS A 2 7.15 15.60 -17.84
CA CYS A 2 6.38 15.67 -19.08
C CYS A 2 5.41 14.49 -19.12
N ALA A 3 4.35 14.55 -19.93
CA ALA A 3 3.32 13.50 -20.00
C ALA A 3 3.91 12.09 -20.28
N SER A 4 5.02 12.02 -21.03
CA SER A 4 5.74 10.79 -21.33
C SER A 4 6.41 10.13 -20.11
N ASP A 5 6.74 10.92 -19.08
CA ASP A 5 7.40 10.42 -17.86
C ASP A 5 6.41 9.68 -16.94
N LEU A 6 5.10 9.91 -17.11
CA LEU A 6 4.03 9.28 -16.32
C LEU A 6 3.54 7.95 -16.91
N ALA A 7 3.86 7.67 -18.17
CA ALA A 7 3.37 6.49 -18.90
C ALA A 7 4.09 5.19 -18.50
N ALA A 8 5.24 5.28 -17.82
CA ALA A 8 6.02 4.12 -17.40
C ALA A 8 6.94 4.47 -16.23
N LEU A 9 6.37 4.78 -15.06
CA LEU A 9 7.15 5.00 -13.85
C LEU A 9 7.73 3.67 -13.36
N PRO A 10 9.06 3.46 -13.38
CA PRO A 10 9.67 2.16 -13.06
C PRO A 10 9.49 1.76 -11.59
N SER A 11 9.29 2.74 -10.73
CA SER A 11 8.93 2.60 -9.33
C SER A 11 8.10 3.84 -8.93
N PHE A 12 6.90 3.61 -8.39
CA PHE A 12 6.07 4.68 -7.86
C PHE A 12 5.89 4.45 -6.36
N VAL A 13 6.08 5.51 -5.58
CA VAL A 13 5.90 5.51 -4.13
C VAL A 13 4.92 6.60 -3.76
N ALA A 14 3.91 6.26 -2.98
CA ALA A 14 2.97 7.22 -2.40
C ALA A 14 2.83 6.92 -0.91
N GLY A 15 2.89 7.95 -0.09
CA GLY A 15 2.81 7.79 1.37
C GLY A 15 2.32 9.05 2.06
N VAL A 16 1.86 8.85 3.28
CA VAL A 16 1.43 9.90 4.20
C VAL A 16 2.21 9.72 5.49
N GLU A 17 2.91 10.79 5.90
CA GLU A 17 3.70 10.82 7.13
C GLU A 17 2.83 10.43 8.33
N GLY A 18 3.27 9.43 9.10
CA GLY A 18 2.55 8.92 10.27
C GLY A 18 1.41 7.94 9.98
N ALA A 19 1.13 7.61 8.71
CA ALA A 19 0.16 6.58 8.33
C ALA A 19 0.81 5.41 7.59
N GLY A 20 1.76 5.70 6.69
CA GLY A 20 2.49 4.68 5.94
C GLY A 20 2.79 5.06 4.51
N GLU A 21 3.26 4.08 3.74
CA GLU A 21 3.61 4.20 2.33
C GLU A 21 3.27 2.94 1.52
N VAL A 22 3.07 3.14 0.24
CA VAL A 22 2.87 2.09 -0.76
C VAL A 22 3.91 2.27 -1.86
N THR A 23 4.64 1.21 -2.15
CA THR A 23 5.57 1.11 -3.27
C THR A 23 5.04 0.09 -4.26
N TRP A 24 4.71 0.52 -5.48
CA TRP A 24 4.28 -0.39 -6.53
C TRP A 24 5.48 -1.00 -7.26
N ASP A 25 5.37 -2.29 -7.54
CA ASP A 25 6.42 -3.06 -8.19
C ASP A 25 6.27 -2.99 -9.72
N GLY A 26 7.19 -2.28 -10.38
CA GLY A 26 7.29 -2.25 -11.83
C GLY A 26 6.62 -1.03 -12.49
N PRO A 27 6.62 -1.00 -13.83
CA PRO A 27 6.17 0.14 -14.60
C PRO A 27 4.66 0.40 -14.42
N LEU A 28 4.33 1.57 -13.90
CA LEU A 28 2.96 2.08 -13.78
C LEU A 28 2.68 3.16 -14.83
N ASP A 29 1.52 3.06 -15.47
CA ASP A 29 0.94 4.14 -16.26
C ASP A 29 -0.08 4.89 -15.40
N LEU A 30 0.28 6.10 -14.99
CA LEU A 30 -0.60 6.98 -14.20
C LEU A 30 -1.27 8.05 -15.06
N THR A 31 -1.26 7.90 -16.38
CA THR A 31 -1.88 8.86 -17.29
C THR A 31 -3.39 8.94 -17.02
N GLY A 32 -3.85 10.11 -16.56
CA GLY A 32 -5.27 10.33 -16.25
C GLY A 32 -5.73 9.77 -14.90
N VAL A 33 -4.82 9.22 -14.09
CA VAL A 33 -5.11 8.80 -12.72
C VAL A 33 -4.90 9.99 -11.78
N ASP A 34 -5.95 10.40 -11.07
CA ASP A 34 -5.81 11.30 -9.94
C ASP A 34 -5.46 10.47 -8.69
N VAL A 35 -4.16 10.40 -8.39
CA VAL A 35 -3.63 9.62 -7.27
C VAL A 35 -4.27 10.01 -5.94
N TRP A 36 -4.56 11.30 -5.73
CA TRP A 36 -5.13 11.78 -4.47
C TRP A 36 -6.60 11.43 -4.30
N ALA A 37 -7.32 11.24 -5.41
CA ALA A 37 -8.69 10.75 -5.39
C ALA A 37 -8.75 9.21 -5.32
N ALA A 38 -7.76 8.52 -5.90
CA ALA A 38 -7.72 7.07 -5.98
C ALA A 38 -7.12 6.39 -4.74
N LEU A 39 -6.07 6.96 -4.12
CA LEU A 39 -5.38 6.37 -2.99
C LEU A 39 -5.78 7.08 -1.69
N SER A 40 -6.13 6.29 -0.68
CA SER A 40 -6.42 6.79 0.66
C SER A 40 -5.71 5.97 1.73
N PHE A 41 -5.26 6.67 2.76
CA PHE A 41 -4.84 6.08 4.03
C PHE A 41 -5.96 6.33 5.03
N GLY A 42 -6.45 5.27 5.66
CA GLY A 42 -7.62 5.33 6.53
C GLY A 42 -7.42 6.22 7.76
N PRO A 43 -8.51 6.66 8.42
CA PRO A 43 -8.43 7.42 9.67
C PRO A 43 -7.90 6.57 10.83
N ASP A 44 -8.02 5.25 10.73
CA ASP A 44 -7.43 4.29 11.65
C ASP A 44 -6.07 3.81 11.11
N PRO A 45 -5.04 3.72 11.96
CA PRO A 45 -3.75 3.21 11.53
C PRO A 45 -3.87 1.76 11.07
N GLY A 46 -3.25 1.43 9.93
CA GLY A 46 -3.31 0.08 9.37
C GLY A 46 -4.33 -0.12 8.25
N GLU A 47 -4.89 0.95 7.69
CA GLU A 47 -5.71 0.88 6.47
C GLU A 47 -5.11 1.69 5.32
N VAL A 48 -4.99 1.05 4.16
CA VAL A 48 -4.73 1.70 2.88
C VAL A 48 -5.68 1.12 1.85
N ALA A 49 -6.26 1.97 1.03
CA ALA A 49 -7.22 1.59 0.01
C ALA A 49 -6.94 2.32 -1.30
N VAL A 50 -7.12 1.60 -2.40
CA VAL A 50 -7.14 2.16 -3.75
C VAL A 50 -8.54 1.95 -4.33
N ASP A 51 -9.17 3.02 -4.79
CA ASP A 51 -10.46 2.94 -5.47
C ASP A 51 -10.33 2.15 -6.78
N ALA A 52 -11.18 1.14 -6.98
CA ALA A 52 -11.06 0.24 -8.12
C ALA A 52 -11.41 0.92 -9.47
N GLU A 53 -12.26 1.95 -9.47
CA GLU A 53 -12.68 2.65 -10.68
C GLU A 53 -11.72 3.79 -11.04
N ALA A 54 -11.26 4.55 -10.04
CA ALA A 54 -10.34 5.66 -10.21
C ALA A 54 -8.87 5.25 -10.20
N GLY A 55 -8.54 4.12 -9.58
CA GLY A 55 -7.16 3.69 -9.33
C GLY A 55 -6.43 3.14 -10.55
N GLY A 56 -7.14 2.64 -11.55
CA GLY A 56 -6.54 2.16 -12.80
C GLY A 56 -5.35 1.24 -12.55
N ALA A 57 -4.15 1.65 -12.98
CA ALA A 57 -2.93 0.88 -12.79
C ALA A 57 -2.51 0.71 -11.31
N LEU A 58 -2.86 1.64 -10.43
CA LEU A 58 -2.61 1.53 -8.98
C LEU A 58 -3.41 0.38 -8.37
N ALA A 59 -4.67 0.20 -8.78
CA ALA A 59 -5.52 -0.86 -8.25
C ALA A 59 -5.09 -2.25 -8.73
N ALA A 60 -4.65 -2.36 -10.00
CA ALA A 60 -4.29 -3.63 -10.62
C ALA A 60 -2.84 -4.08 -10.33
N GLY A 61 -1.98 -3.16 -9.90
CA GLY A 61 -0.55 -3.40 -9.77
C GLY A 61 -0.17 -4.08 -8.44
N PRO A 62 0.83 -4.99 -8.45
CA PRO A 62 1.40 -5.49 -7.21
C PRO A 62 2.13 -4.37 -6.46
N ALA A 63 2.02 -4.38 -5.14
CA ALA A 63 2.63 -3.36 -4.30
C ALA A 63 3.12 -3.93 -2.96
N THR A 64 4.18 -3.30 -2.44
CA THR A 64 4.62 -3.43 -1.06
C THR A 64 4.03 -2.28 -0.26
N VAL A 65 3.36 -2.61 0.84
CA VAL A 65 2.70 -1.68 1.74
C VAL A 65 3.46 -1.67 3.07
N VAL A 66 3.72 -0.48 3.59
CA VAL A 66 4.23 -0.23 4.94
C VAL A 66 3.21 0.64 5.66
N LEU A 67 2.67 0.18 6.78
CA LEU A 67 1.72 0.95 7.59
C LEU A 67 2.33 1.23 8.95
N GLU A 68 2.16 2.46 9.41
CA GLU A 68 2.66 2.94 10.70
C GLU A 68 1.53 3.02 11.72
N GLY A 69 1.88 3.01 13.01
CA GLY A 69 0.91 3.15 14.09
C GLY A 69 -0.03 1.95 14.28
N VAL A 70 0.27 0.80 13.65
CA VAL A 70 -0.48 -0.45 13.79
C VAL A 70 -0.16 -1.07 15.14
N VAL A 71 -0.83 -0.56 16.18
CA VAL A 71 -0.60 -1.00 17.56
C VAL A 71 -1.62 -2.08 17.93
N GLY A 72 -1.14 -3.17 18.53
CA GLY A 72 -2.01 -4.21 19.06
C GLY A 72 -1.44 -4.88 20.30
N GLY A 73 -2.30 -5.62 21.00
CA GLY A 73 -1.92 -6.39 22.17
C GLY A 73 -1.12 -7.67 21.83
N LYS A 74 -0.93 -8.53 22.84
CA LYS A 74 -0.27 -9.82 22.65
C LYS A 74 -0.89 -10.60 21.49
N GLY A 75 -0.07 -10.95 20.49
CA GLY A 75 -0.48 -11.73 19.34
C GLY A 75 -0.88 -10.94 18.09
N VAL A 76 -0.73 -9.60 18.09
CA VAL A 76 -1.00 -8.75 16.92
C VAL A 76 -0.26 -9.23 15.67
N GLU A 77 1.05 -9.50 15.75
CA GLU A 77 1.84 -10.02 14.63
C GLU A 77 1.22 -11.28 14.01
N ARG A 78 0.78 -12.23 14.84
CA ARG A 78 0.14 -13.47 14.38
C ARG A 78 -1.21 -13.20 13.73
N ALA A 79 -1.94 -12.18 14.18
CA ALA A 79 -3.21 -11.78 13.59
C ALA A 79 -2.98 -11.12 12.22
N LEU A 80 -2.03 -10.18 12.13
CA LEU A 80 -1.63 -9.53 10.88
C LEU A 80 -1.12 -10.55 9.85
N ARG A 81 -0.25 -11.46 10.25
CA ARG A 81 0.25 -12.52 9.36
C ARG A 81 -0.88 -13.37 8.80
N ARG A 82 -1.82 -13.82 9.64
CA ARG A 82 -2.99 -14.59 9.20
C ARG A 82 -3.90 -13.77 8.27
N TYR A 83 -4.01 -12.47 8.52
CA TYR A 83 -4.77 -11.58 7.65
C TYR A 83 -4.14 -11.55 6.24
N VAL A 84 -2.84 -11.31 6.13
CA VAL A 84 -2.11 -11.27 4.86
C VAL A 84 -2.25 -12.58 4.09
N GLU A 85 -2.03 -13.71 4.77
CA GLU A 85 -2.15 -15.05 4.17
C GLU A 85 -3.58 -15.30 3.66
N ARG A 86 -4.61 -14.85 4.38
CA ARG A 86 -6.02 -15.00 3.99
C ARG A 86 -6.39 -14.17 2.76
N VAL A 87 -5.82 -12.98 2.60
CA VAL A 87 -6.09 -12.09 1.44
C VAL A 87 -5.17 -12.39 0.25
N GLY A 88 -4.33 -13.43 0.35
CA GLY A 88 -3.42 -13.83 -0.73
C GLY A 88 -2.20 -12.93 -0.89
N GLY A 89 -1.87 -12.13 0.13
CA GLY A 89 -0.68 -11.28 0.15
C GLY A 89 0.59 -12.02 0.60
N GLY A 90 1.72 -11.33 0.52
CA GLY A 90 3.02 -11.77 1.04
C GLY A 90 3.33 -11.12 2.38
N TRP A 91 3.68 -11.90 3.40
CA TRP A 91 4.12 -11.36 4.69
C TRP A 91 5.48 -10.66 4.56
N GLY A 92 5.56 -9.39 4.98
CA GLY A 92 6.82 -8.62 5.00
C GLY A 92 7.44 -8.51 6.40
N GLY A 93 6.62 -8.31 7.43
CA GLY A 93 7.09 -8.23 8.81
C GLY A 93 6.20 -7.36 9.69
N TYR A 94 6.46 -7.40 11.00
CA TYR A 94 5.88 -6.47 11.96
C TYR A 94 6.94 -6.07 12.97
N GLU A 95 7.06 -4.76 13.18
CA GLU A 95 7.93 -4.11 14.13
C GLU A 95 7.03 -3.53 15.23
N ALA A 96 7.26 -3.93 16.48
CA ALA A 96 6.35 -3.61 17.58
C ALA A 96 6.64 -2.23 18.20
N GLU A 97 7.88 -1.77 18.15
CA GLU A 97 8.37 -0.48 18.64
C GLU A 97 8.09 0.63 17.61
N GLY A 98 6.82 0.98 17.46
CA GLY A 98 6.35 1.94 16.45
C GLY A 98 5.14 1.42 15.69
N GLY A 99 4.90 0.11 15.75
CA GLY A 99 3.74 -0.52 15.13
C GLY A 99 3.84 -0.48 13.61
N VAL A 100 5.01 -0.82 13.06
CA VAL A 100 5.22 -0.81 11.61
C VAL A 100 4.90 -2.18 11.04
N TRP A 101 3.90 -2.25 10.18
CA TRP A 101 3.48 -3.48 9.49
C TRP A 101 3.83 -3.42 8.02
N THR A 102 4.60 -4.39 7.54
CA THR A 102 4.97 -4.52 6.13
C THR A 102 4.34 -5.76 5.51
N PHE A 103 3.73 -5.61 4.34
CA PHE A 103 3.17 -6.72 3.57
C PHE A 103 3.14 -6.40 2.08
N ARG A 104 2.97 -7.43 1.26
CA ARG A 104 2.85 -7.32 -0.19
C ARG A 104 1.45 -7.73 -0.63
N VAL A 105 0.89 -7.00 -1.57
CA VAL A 105 -0.38 -7.33 -2.23
C VAL A 105 -0.15 -7.55 -3.73
N PRO A 106 -0.86 -8.50 -4.37
CA PRO A 106 -0.81 -8.66 -5.82
C PRO A 106 -1.59 -7.57 -6.58
N HIS A 107 -2.58 -6.97 -5.92
CA HIS A 107 -3.46 -5.89 -6.34
C HIS A 107 -4.23 -5.38 -5.10
N PHE A 108 -4.91 -4.24 -5.22
CA PHE A 108 -5.75 -3.67 -4.16
C PHE A 108 -7.22 -4.09 -4.28
#